data_AF-A0A133VGZ2-F1
#
_entry.id   AF-A0A133VGZ2-F1
#
_cell.length_a   1.000
_cell.length_b   1.000
_cell.length_c   1.000
_cell.angle_alpha   90.00
_cell.angle_beta   90.00
_cell.angle_gamma   90.00
#
_symmetry.space_group_name_H-M   'P 1'
#
loop_
_entity.id
_entity.type
_entity.pdbx_description
1 polymer ?
#
loop_
_entity_poly.entity_id
_entity_poly.type
_entity_poly.pdbx_seq_one_letter_code
_entity_poly.pdbx_strand_id
1 'polypeptide(L)'
;MKARVSLNSREGISEEPIRRDEDLCSECLLCSSVCPFDAISVTEEGEPEIDISDCQLCGICAGVCPSGSIEIDYYNYESLIEYVQEEMEEKDTKNLVLACRGSYPLTRDMHEILKNYEVDFDEFVNVRLPCVGRVDPEFYIGALDSGIDEIVVLKCDEDFCRFEDGSAINTRWLALLSDLLSQFGYEDNITIFRNPMKAVYETADCVGCQKCEFICPYDAVEAQDLATPDIDFDECEGCGACSILCSEFAIQIEGHEHDVVYSKLQEYKEKVEKAESEKNTVLVFCCQWADFLNLDNAESGFIRDNVAVVEIPCFTGLDPTFVIDALESFDGVMVAHCSDEDCRQEEGRKIADRNSLILKRTLERLGLDERFETFETSPREAGRFDSELDSFISKLSSNEGD
;
A
#
# COMPACT_ATOMS: atom_id res chain seq x y z
N MET A 1 25.60 -15.07 -3.69
CA MET A 1 24.31 -14.42 -3.50
C MET A 1 23.33 -15.52 -3.16
N LYS A 2 22.96 -15.63 -1.87
CA LYS A 2 21.76 -16.37 -1.50
C LYS A 2 20.59 -15.59 -2.12
N ALA A 3 19.61 -16.28 -2.69
CA ALA A 3 18.39 -15.62 -3.14
C ALA A 3 17.79 -14.93 -1.92
N ARG A 4 17.54 -13.63 -2.03
CA ARG A 4 16.88 -12.81 -1.02
C ARG A 4 15.53 -13.48 -0.71
N VAL A 5 15.23 -13.81 0.54
CA VAL A 5 13.88 -14.24 0.91
C VAL A 5 12.99 -13.02 0.73
N SER A 6 12.32 -12.95 -0.41
CA SER A 6 11.21 -12.03 -0.59
C SER A 6 10.18 -12.37 0.47
N LEU A 7 9.67 -11.37 1.20
CA LEU A 7 8.52 -11.45 2.11
C LEU A 7 7.29 -12.17 1.49
N ASN A 8 7.34 -12.37 0.17
CA ASN A 8 6.26 -12.51 -0.77
C ASN A 8 6.73 -13.35 -1.99
N SER A 9 7.41 -14.49 -1.76
CA SER A 9 7.88 -15.34 -2.87
C SER A 9 6.70 -15.76 -3.76
N ARG A 10 6.82 -15.51 -5.07
CA ARG A 10 5.81 -15.91 -6.06
C ARG A 10 5.61 -17.43 -6.14
N GLU A 11 6.61 -18.20 -5.69
CA GLU A 11 6.52 -19.65 -5.61
C GLU A 11 5.66 -20.07 -4.42
N GLY A 12 4.58 -20.80 -4.68
CA GLY A 12 3.72 -21.37 -3.63
C GLY A 12 2.43 -20.59 -3.32
N ILE A 13 2.17 -19.47 -3.98
CA ILE A 13 0.89 -18.77 -3.86
C ILE A 13 -0.19 -19.59 -4.55
N SER A 14 -1.22 -19.98 -3.80
CA SER A 14 -2.36 -20.73 -4.28
C SER A 14 -3.39 -19.81 -4.98
N GLU A 15 -4.38 -20.42 -5.63
CA GLU A 15 -5.50 -19.66 -6.22
C GLU A 15 -6.32 -18.92 -5.13
N GLU A 16 -6.32 -19.43 -3.90
CA GLU A 16 -6.98 -18.82 -2.74
C GLU A 16 -5.94 -18.41 -1.68
N PRO A 17 -5.47 -17.15 -1.69
CA PRO A 17 -4.33 -16.72 -0.87
C PRO A 17 -4.62 -16.70 0.64
N ILE A 18 -5.87 -16.96 1.04
CA ILE A 18 -6.29 -17.16 2.42
C ILE A 18 -7.27 -18.32 2.48
N ARG A 19 -7.09 -19.21 3.45
CA ARG A 19 -7.94 -20.40 3.62
C ARG A 19 -7.98 -20.85 5.08
N ARG A 20 -8.97 -21.66 5.41
CA ARG A 20 -9.13 -22.28 6.72
C ARG A 20 -8.71 -23.75 6.66
N ASP A 21 -7.79 -24.14 7.53
CA ASP A 21 -7.53 -25.55 7.85
C ASP A 21 -8.65 -26.06 8.79
N GLU A 22 -9.45 -26.99 8.28
CA GLU A 22 -10.59 -27.57 9.00
C GLU A 22 -10.15 -28.49 10.15
N ASP A 23 -9.00 -29.16 10.02
CA ASP A 23 -8.50 -30.09 11.03
C ASP A 23 -7.94 -29.35 12.26
N LEU A 24 -7.48 -28.10 12.07
CA LEU A 24 -7.00 -27.23 13.14
C LEU A 24 -8.09 -26.31 13.72
N CYS A 25 -9.17 -26.06 12.98
CA CYS A 25 -10.21 -25.12 13.39
C CYS A 25 -10.92 -25.57 14.68
N SER A 26 -11.02 -24.65 15.64
CA SER A 26 -11.73 -24.89 16.92
C SER A 26 -13.17 -24.37 16.94
N GLU A 27 -13.68 -23.87 15.80
CA GLU A 27 -15.04 -23.31 15.66
C GLU A 27 -15.35 -22.18 16.68
N CYS A 28 -14.34 -21.47 17.16
CA CYS A 28 -14.51 -20.43 18.19
C CYS A 28 -15.13 -19.11 17.67
N LEU A 29 -15.21 -18.94 16.35
CA LEU A 29 -15.81 -17.80 15.64
C LEU A 29 -15.14 -16.43 15.86
N LEU A 30 -13.94 -16.39 16.45
CA LEU A 30 -13.18 -15.14 16.61
C LEU A 30 -12.92 -14.47 15.26
N CYS A 31 -12.52 -15.25 14.24
CA CYS A 31 -12.29 -14.77 12.89
C CYS A 31 -13.50 -14.04 12.28
N SER A 32 -14.70 -14.61 12.44
CA SER A 32 -15.95 -13.98 12.00
C SER A 32 -16.24 -12.68 12.77
N SER A 33 -16.03 -12.69 14.10
CA SER A 33 -16.29 -11.51 14.94
C SER A 33 -15.37 -10.31 14.71
N VAL A 34 -14.19 -10.53 14.15
CA VAL A 34 -13.19 -9.45 13.92
C VAL A 34 -13.04 -9.10 12.45
N CYS A 35 -13.74 -9.76 11.53
CA CYS A 35 -13.65 -9.43 10.11
C CYS A 35 -14.38 -8.10 9.87
N PRO A 36 -13.69 -7.01 9.52
CA PRO A 36 -14.35 -5.73 9.29
C PRO A 36 -15.17 -5.73 7.99
N PHE A 37 -14.98 -6.73 7.14
CA PHE A 37 -15.58 -6.80 5.81
C PHE A 37 -16.73 -7.79 5.71
N ASP A 38 -17.14 -8.39 6.83
CA ASP A 38 -18.14 -9.46 6.87
C ASP A 38 -17.84 -10.64 5.93
N ALA A 39 -16.58 -10.78 5.49
CA ALA A 39 -16.13 -11.82 4.56
C ALA A 39 -16.06 -13.22 5.21
N ILE A 40 -16.46 -13.36 6.47
CA ILE A 40 -16.46 -14.64 7.18
C ILE A 40 -17.84 -14.88 7.78
N SER A 41 -18.60 -15.75 7.14
CA SER A 41 -19.94 -16.17 7.56
C SER A 41 -19.89 -17.42 8.45
N VAL A 42 -21.01 -17.74 9.10
CA VAL A 42 -21.15 -18.94 9.93
C VAL A 42 -22.18 -19.87 9.30
N THR A 43 -21.75 -21.09 8.96
CA THR A 43 -22.61 -22.11 8.34
C THR A 43 -23.70 -22.60 9.28
N GLU A 44 -24.67 -23.37 8.77
CA GLU A 44 -25.70 -24.03 9.60
C GLU A 44 -25.12 -24.98 10.65
N GLU A 45 -23.92 -25.52 10.40
CA GLU A 45 -23.22 -26.43 11.30
C GLU A 45 -22.41 -25.68 12.38
N GLY A 46 -22.39 -24.34 12.33
CA GLY A 46 -21.69 -23.49 13.30
C GLY A 46 -20.24 -23.20 12.92
N GLU A 47 -19.85 -23.48 11.68
CA GLU A 47 -18.48 -23.37 11.21
C GLU A 47 -18.21 -22.02 10.51
N PRO A 48 -17.02 -21.41 10.68
CA PRO A 48 -16.65 -20.22 9.93
C PRO A 48 -16.28 -20.57 8.47
N GLU A 49 -16.85 -19.83 7.52
CA GLU A 49 -16.58 -19.95 6.07
C GLU A 49 -16.12 -18.60 5.52
N ILE A 50 -14.98 -18.57 4.82
CA ILE A 50 -14.39 -17.36 4.27
C ILE A 50 -14.91 -17.17 2.84
N ASP A 51 -15.62 -16.07 2.59
CA ASP A 51 -15.93 -15.62 1.24
C ASP A 51 -14.75 -14.83 0.67
N ILE A 52 -14.04 -15.45 -0.26
CA ILE A 52 -12.91 -14.82 -0.92
C ILE A 52 -13.37 -13.60 -1.73
N SER A 53 -14.58 -13.54 -2.26
CA SER A 53 -15.02 -12.38 -3.05
C SER A 53 -15.05 -11.08 -2.25
N ASP A 54 -15.41 -11.15 -0.96
CA ASP A 54 -15.49 -9.99 -0.05
C ASP A 54 -14.16 -9.72 0.70
N CYS A 55 -13.28 -10.71 0.81
CA CYS A 55 -12.07 -10.64 1.63
C CYS A 55 -11.06 -9.59 1.15
N GLN A 56 -10.71 -8.60 1.98
CA GLN A 56 -9.71 -7.58 1.58
C GLN A 56 -8.26 -7.98 1.91
N LEU A 57 -8.05 -9.23 2.32
CA LEU A 57 -6.75 -9.82 2.66
C LEU A 57 -5.94 -9.01 3.70
N CYS A 58 -6.65 -8.40 4.64
CA CYS A 58 -6.04 -7.61 5.73
C CYS A 58 -5.24 -8.48 6.71
N GLY A 59 -5.61 -9.76 6.87
CA GLY A 59 -4.95 -10.74 7.74
C GLY A 59 -5.35 -10.71 9.22
N ILE A 60 -6.27 -9.84 9.62
CA ILE A 60 -6.74 -9.70 11.02
C ILE A 60 -7.28 -11.04 11.56
N CYS A 61 -8.06 -11.76 10.75
CA CYS A 61 -8.61 -13.07 11.14
C CYS A 61 -7.55 -14.15 11.38
N ALA A 62 -6.40 -14.07 10.72
CA ALA A 62 -5.27 -14.97 10.97
C ALA A 62 -4.57 -14.62 12.28
N GLY A 63 -4.29 -13.34 12.52
CA GLY A 63 -3.66 -12.89 13.78
C GLY A 63 -4.51 -13.13 15.03
N VAL A 64 -5.85 -13.16 14.92
CA VAL A 64 -6.71 -13.50 16.08
C VAL A 64 -6.87 -15.00 16.30
N CYS A 65 -6.50 -15.86 15.34
CA CYS A 65 -6.83 -17.27 15.36
C CYS A 65 -5.96 -18.03 16.39
N PRO A 66 -6.51 -18.48 17.54
CA PRO A 66 -5.69 -19.10 18.58
C PRO A 66 -5.20 -20.51 18.20
N SER A 67 -5.85 -21.15 17.22
CA SER A 67 -5.47 -22.46 16.69
C SER A 67 -4.53 -22.36 15.49
N GLY A 68 -4.22 -21.16 15.00
CA GLY A 68 -3.42 -20.97 13.78
C GLY A 68 -4.05 -21.59 12.54
N SER A 69 -5.38 -21.78 12.53
CA SER A 69 -6.08 -22.51 11.46
C SER A 69 -6.42 -21.65 10.24
N ILE A 70 -6.07 -20.37 10.23
CA ILE A 70 -6.27 -19.49 9.07
C ILE A 70 -4.90 -19.30 8.42
N GLU A 71 -4.71 -19.93 7.27
CA GLU A 71 -3.48 -19.84 6.50
C GLU A 71 -3.55 -18.66 5.54
N ILE A 72 -2.46 -17.91 5.42
CA ILE A 72 -2.30 -16.86 4.41
C ILE A 72 -0.98 -17.14 3.68
N ASP A 73 -1.03 -17.18 2.35
CA ASP A 73 0.12 -17.56 1.53
C ASP A 73 1.29 -16.57 1.63
N TYR A 74 1.01 -15.33 1.99
CA TYR A 74 2.02 -14.28 2.12
C TYR A 74 1.82 -13.40 3.37
N TYR A 75 2.93 -12.92 3.93
CA TYR A 75 3.03 -12.35 5.28
C TYR A 75 2.54 -13.30 6.40
N ASN A 76 2.82 -14.61 6.30
CA ASN A 76 2.60 -15.52 7.42
C ASN A 76 3.68 -15.33 8.50
N TYR A 77 3.44 -15.87 9.69
CA TYR A 77 4.33 -15.68 10.83
C TYR A 77 5.77 -16.12 10.52
N GLU A 78 5.94 -17.31 9.95
CA GLU A 78 7.25 -17.87 9.62
C GLU A 78 8.00 -16.98 8.63
N SER A 79 7.35 -16.56 7.53
CA SER A 79 7.98 -15.73 6.51
C SER A 79 8.37 -14.34 7.02
N LEU A 80 7.58 -13.77 7.94
CA LEU A 80 7.89 -12.49 8.57
C LEU A 80 9.08 -12.60 9.53
N ILE A 81 9.14 -13.64 10.37
CA ILE A 81 10.26 -13.86 11.29
C ILE A 81 11.55 -14.18 10.52
N GLU A 82 11.50 -15.03 9.50
CA GLU A 82 12.65 -15.33 8.64
C GLU A 82 13.18 -14.05 7.98
N TYR A 83 12.29 -13.22 7.43
CA TYR A 83 12.69 -11.92 6.84
C TYR A 83 13.35 -11.00 7.87
N VAL A 84 12.79 -10.90 9.08
CA VAL A 84 13.38 -10.07 10.14
C VAL A 84 14.78 -10.55 10.48
N GLN A 85 14.98 -11.85 10.65
CA GLN A 85 16.28 -12.44 10.98
C GLN A 85 17.31 -12.20 9.87
N GLU A 86 16.94 -12.41 8.60
CA GLU A 86 17.85 -12.20 7.47
C GLU A 86 18.27 -10.72 7.32
N GLU A 87 17.32 -9.79 7.42
CA GLU A 87 17.61 -8.35 7.28
C GLU A 87 18.38 -7.81 8.50
N MET A 88 18.14 -8.34 9.70
CA MET A 88 18.94 -8.04 10.89
C MET A 88 20.41 -8.41 10.67
N GLU A 89 20.67 -9.62 10.14
CA GLU A 89 22.02 -10.09 9.84
C GLU A 89 22.68 -9.30 8.71
N GLU A 90 21.93 -8.96 7.66
CA GLU A 90 22.46 -8.23 6.50
C GLU A 90 22.83 -6.79 6.87
N LYS A 91 22.01 -6.11 7.67
CA LYS A 91 22.19 -4.70 8.04
C LYS A 91 22.96 -4.49 9.35
N ASP A 92 23.27 -5.56 10.08
CA ASP A 92 23.90 -5.51 11.41
C ASP A 92 23.13 -4.56 12.35
N THR A 93 21.81 -4.74 12.43
CA THR A 93 20.90 -3.90 13.19
C THR A 93 20.00 -4.70 14.11
N LYS A 94 19.49 -4.03 15.14
CA LYS A 94 18.51 -4.54 16.08
C LYS A 94 17.28 -3.65 16.21
N ASN A 95 17.14 -2.69 15.31
CA ASN A 95 15.98 -1.82 15.23
C ASN A 95 15.03 -2.41 14.19
N LEU A 96 13.76 -2.54 14.54
CA LEU A 96 12.69 -2.98 13.64
C LEU A 96 11.67 -1.86 13.50
N VAL A 97 11.33 -1.54 12.25
CA VAL A 97 10.22 -0.65 11.92
C VAL A 97 9.15 -1.50 11.25
N LEU A 98 7.98 -1.56 11.87
CA LEU A 98 6.80 -2.22 11.35
C LEU A 98 5.80 -1.16 10.91
N ALA A 99 5.45 -1.13 9.63
CA ALA A 99 4.54 -0.12 9.09
C ALA A 99 3.41 -0.73 8.28
N CYS A 100 2.19 -0.19 8.40
CA CYS A 100 1.16 -0.49 7.41
C CYS A 100 1.32 0.37 6.16
N ARG A 101 0.84 -0.12 5.01
CA ARG A 101 0.82 0.61 3.73
C ARG A 101 0.26 2.02 3.85
N GLY A 102 -0.86 2.15 4.56
CA GLY A 102 -1.53 3.44 4.79
C GLY A 102 -0.75 4.43 5.66
N SER A 103 0.41 4.03 6.20
CA SER A 103 1.29 4.86 7.01
C SER A 103 2.72 4.95 6.50
N TYR A 104 3.05 4.18 5.47
CA TYR A 104 4.36 4.20 4.85
C TYR A 104 4.18 4.05 3.32
N PRO A 105 4.15 5.17 2.59
CA PRO A 105 4.12 5.14 1.15
C PRO A 105 5.52 4.87 0.62
N LEU A 106 5.62 4.04 -0.42
CA LEU A 106 6.91 3.69 -1.03
C LEU A 106 7.59 4.90 -1.68
N THR A 107 6.86 6.00 -1.90
CA THR A 107 7.36 7.25 -2.46
C THR A 107 8.23 8.07 -1.50
N ARG A 108 8.21 7.78 -0.19
CA ARG A 108 9.07 8.44 0.81
C ARG A 108 10.10 7.51 1.41
N ASP A 109 11.22 8.09 1.82
CA ASP A 109 12.24 7.37 2.58
C ASP A 109 11.79 7.21 4.04
N MET A 110 11.97 6.01 4.59
CA MET A 110 11.53 5.71 5.96
C MET A 110 12.33 6.51 7.00
N HIS A 111 13.62 6.78 6.79
CA HIS A 111 14.41 7.61 7.71
C HIS A 111 13.87 9.04 7.78
N GLU A 112 13.34 9.59 6.67
CA GLU A 112 12.70 10.90 6.68
C GLU A 112 11.42 10.91 7.52
N ILE A 113 10.61 9.85 7.42
CA ILE A 113 9.38 9.71 8.22
C ILE A 113 9.72 9.58 9.71
N LEU A 114 10.69 8.74 10.07
CA LEU A 114 11.10 8.51 11.46
C LEU A 114 11.64 9.77 12.14
N LYS A 115 12.35 10.63 11.39
CA LYS A 115 12.84 11.92 11.90
C LYS A 115 11.73 12.86 12.37
N ASN A 116 10.54 12.78 11.79
CA ASN A 116 9.38 13.57 12.25
C ASN A 116 8.95 13.17 13.67
N TYR A 117 9.30 11.97 14.10
CA TYR A 117 9.01 11.42 15.43
C TYR A 117 10.24 11.39 16.34
N GLU A 118 11.31 12.11 15.99
CA GLU A 118 12.57 12.16 16.74
C GLU A 118 13.26 10.79 16.88
N VAL A 119 12.98 9.86 15.96
CA VAL A 119 13.64 8.56 15.86
C VAL A 119 14.75 8.65 14.80
N ASP A 120 15.99 8.36 15.20
CA ASP A 120 17.18 8.45 14.36
C ASP A 120 17.93 7.11 14.37
N PHE A 121 17.40 6.14 13.62
CA PHE A 121 18.06 4.86 13.40
C PHE A 121 19.01 4.97 12.21
N ASP A 122 20.29 4.61 12.41
CA ASP A 122 21.25 4.49 11.29
C ASP A 122 20.80 3.40 10.31
N GLU A 123 20.54 2.20 10.85
CA GLU A 123 20.06 1.02 10.13
C GLU A 123 18.90 0.38 10.87
N PHE A 124 17.95 -0.18 10.13
CA PHE A 124 16.81 -0.92 10.69
C PHE A 124 16.26 -1.94 9.69
N VAL A 125 15.63 -2.97 10.24
CA VAL A 125 14.75 -3.85 9.47
C VAL A 125 13.44 -3.11 9.25
N ASN A 126 12.95 -3.10 8.01
CA ASN A 126 11.68 -2.45 7.66
C ASN A 126 10.69 -3.51 7.18
N VAL A 127 9.63 -3.75 7.93
CA VAL A 127 8.55 -4.66 7.56
C VAL A 127 7.34 -3.82 7.18
N ARG A 128 7.04 -3.76 5.89
CA ARG A 128 5.82 -3.14 5.36
C ARG A 128 4.75 -4.21 5.19
N LEU A 129 3.56 -3.96 5.72
CA LEU A 129 2.43 -4.88 5.66
C LEU A 129 1.19 -4.18 5.11
N PRO A 130 0.21 -4.94 4.57
CA PRO A 130 -1.10 -4.37 4.29
C PRO A 130 -1.67 -3.67 5.52
N CYS A 131 -1.70 -4.36 6.65
CA CYS A 131 -2.22 -3.87 7.91
C CYS A 131 -1.33 -4.30 9.08
N VAL A 132 -1.07 -3.43 10.06
CA VAL A 132 -0.44 -3.85 11.33
C VAL A 132 -1.42 -4.57 12.26
N GLY A 133 -2.72 -4.47 12.00
CA GLY A 133 -3.79 -5.18 12.69
C GLY A 133 -3.82 -6.69 12.43
N ARG A 134 -2.96 -7.21 11.54
CA ARG A 134 -2.74 -8.66 11.40
C ARG A 134 -1.67 -9.21 12.31
N VAL A 135 -0.79 -8.34 12.81
CA VAL A 135 0.40 -8.72 13.56
C VAL A 135 0.03 -8.89 15.01
N ASP A 136 -0.16 -10.13 15.41
CA ASP A 136 -0.54 -10.50 16.76
C ASP A 136 0.68 -10.46 17.72
N PRO A 137 0.46 -10.56 19.05
CA PRO A 137 1.53 -10.49 20.05
C PRO A 137 2.67 -11.51 19.87
N GLU A 138 2.42 -12.68 19.27
CA GLU A 138 3.44 -13.71 19.04
C GLU A 138 4.56 -13.20 18.15
N PHE A 139 4.24 -12.46 17.09
CA PHE A 139 5.25 -11.87 16.20
C PHE A 139 6.20 -10.91 16.94
N TYR A 140 5.68 -10.01 17.78
CA TYR A 140 6.52 -9.07 18.52
C TYR A 140 7.44 -9.78 19.50
N ILE A 141 6.94 -10.81 20.19
CA ILE A 141 7.75 -11.65 21.08
C ILE A 141 8.82 -12.39 20.27
N GLY A 142 8.45 -12.98 19.12
CA GLY A 142 9.37 -13.67 18.23
C GLY A 142 10.46 -12.76 17.66
N ALA A 143 10.12 -11.52 17.32
CA ALA A 143 11.08 -10.51 16.87
C ALA A 143 12.09 -10.14 17.99
N LEU A 144 11.60 -9.90 19.21
CA LEU A 144 12.46 -9.64 20.37
C LEU A 144 13.35 -10.86 20.70
N ASP A 145 12.81 -12.08 20.67
CA ASP A 145 13.56 -13.32 20.90
C ASP A 145 14.62 -13.57 19.81
N SER A 146 14.36 -13.12 18.59
CA SER A 146 15.32 -13.14 17.47
C SER A 146 16.48 -12.13 17.65
N GLY A 147 16.39 -11.23 18.63
CA GLY A 147 17.46 -10.30 19.02
C GLY A 147 17.21 -8.84 18.66
N ILE A 148 16.00 -8.48 18.21
CA ILE A 148 15.58 -7.08 18.09
C ILE A 148 15.56 -6.46 19.49
N ASP A 149 16.12 -5.26 19.63
CA ASP A 149 16.12 -4.51 20.90
C ASP A 149 14.99 -3.46 20.90
N GLU A 150 14.67 -2.85 19.76
CA GLU A 150 13.67 -1.78 19.65
C GLU A 150 12.75 -1.97 18.43
N ILE A 151 11.43 -1.86 18.67
CA ILE A 151 10.38 -1.97 17.64
C ILE A 151 9.62 -0.66 17.57
N VAL A 152 9.61 -0.04 16.40
CA VAL A 152 8.75 1.11 16.08
C VAL A 152 7.59 0.62 15.22
N VAL A 153 6.37 0.88 15.65
CA VAL A 153 5.15 0.58 14.90
C VAL A 153 4.57 1.87 14.34
N LEU A 154 4.63 2.03 13.01
CA LEU A 154 3.94 3.08 12.28
C LEU A 154 2.59 2.57 11.82
N LYS A 155 1.52 3.30 12.14
CA LYS A 155 0.16 2.91 11.73
C LYS A 155 -0.69 4.09 11.28
N CYS A 156 -1.77 3.77 10.57
CA CYS A 156 -2.83 4.72 10.25
C CYS A 156 -3.48 5.25 11.53
N ASP A 157 -4.08 6.44 11.43
CA ASP A 157 -5.08 6.84 12.43
C ASP A 157 -6.26 5.86 12.43
N GLU A 158 -6.97 5.76 13.55
CA GLU A 158 -8.11 4.84 13.69
C GLU A 158 -9.24 5.26 12.73
N ASP A 159 -9.53 6.56 12.65
CA ASP A 159 -10.54 7.12 11.74
C ASP A 159 -10.10 7.11 10.26
N PHE A 160 -8.81 6.91 9.99
CA PHE A 160 -8.25 6.76 8.63
C PHE A 160 -8.01 5.30 8.23
N CYS A 161 -8.31 4.35 9.13
CA CYS A 161 -7.84 2.99 8.93
C CYS A 161 -8.50 2.37 7.70
N ARG A 162 -7.69 2.08 6.67
CA ARG A 162 -8.18 1.48 5.43
C ARG A 162 -8.86 0.13 5.62
N PHE A 163 -8.44 -0.58 6.66
CA PHE A 163 -9.00 -1.87 7.05
C PHE A 163 -9.97 -1.75 8.24
N GLU A 164 -10.59 -0.58 8.40
CA GLU A 164 -11.60 -0.19 9.40
C GLU A 164 -11.12 -0.34 10.84
N ASP A 165 -10.96 -1.56 11.32
CA ASP A 165 -10.59 -1.87 12.71
C ASP A 165 -9.10 -2.16 12.91
N GLY A 166 -8.31 -2.27 11.84
CA GLY A 166 -6.92 -2.74 11.91
C GLY A 166 -6.01 -1.97 12.89
N SER A 167 -6.05 -0.63 12.85
CA SER A 167 -5.26 0.21 13.75
C SER A 167 -5.70 0.06 15.21
N ALA A 168 -7.01 -0.05 15.45
CA ALA A 168 -7.59 -0.20 16.78
C ALA A 168 -7.28 -1.58 17.39
N ILE A 169 -7.36 -2.65 16.58
CA ILE A 169 -6.98 -4.00 16.99
C ILE A 169 -5.51 -4.05 17.41
N ASN A 170 -4.63 -3.48 16.58
CA ASN A 170 -3.20 -3.38 16.91
C ASN A 170 -2.95 -2.56 18.20
N THR A 171 -3.66 -1.44 18.41
CA THR A 171 -3.60 -0.68 19.68
C THR A 171 -3.87 -1.59 20.88
N ARG A 172 -4.94 -2.40 20.81
CA ARG A 172 -5.36 -3.27 21.90
C ARG A 172 -4.36 -4.40 22.16
N TRP A 173 -3.83 -5.03 21.11
CA TRP A 173 -2.79 -6.06 21.24
C TRP A 173 -1.54 -5.51 21.92
N LEU A 174 -1.04 -4.36 21.46
CA LEU A 174 0.19 -3.79 22.01
C LEU A 174 0.02 -3.26 23.43
N ALA A 175 -1.17 -2.75 23.79
CA ALA A 175 -1.45 -2.37 25.18
C ALA A 175 -1.35 -3.57 26.13
N LEU A 176 -1.94 -4.71 25.77
CA LEU A 176 -1.86 -5.95 26.56
C LEU A 176 -0.44 -6.54 26.57
N LEU A 177 0.25 -6.49 25.43
CA LEU A 177 1.61 -7.00 25.31
C LEU A 177 2.60 -6.17 26.14
N SER A 178 2.47 -4.84 26.17
CA SER A 178 3.34 -3.95 26.97
C SER A 178 3.27 -4.31 28.47
N ASP A 179 2.07 -4.54 28.99
CA ASP A 179 1.86 -4.99 30.37
C ASP A 179 2.50 -6.37 30.66
N LEU A 180 2.52 -7.25 29.66
CA LEU A 180 3.16 -8.56 29.77
C LEU A 180 4.69 -8.44 29.72
N LEU A 181 5.23 -7.72 28.74
CA LEU A 181 6.65 -7.51 28.49
C LEU A 181 7.36 -6.88 29.69
N SER A 182 6.73 -5.90 30.34
CA SER A 182 7.27 -5.27 31.55
C SER A 182 7.50 -6.27 32.69
N GLN A 183 6.66 -7.31 32.82
CA GLN A 183 6.85 -8.36 33.82
C GLN A 183 8.04 -9.28 33.53
N PHE A 184 8.45 -9.36 32.26
CA PHE A 184 9.64 -10.09 31.81
C PHE A 184 10.90 -9.21 31.75
N GLY A 185 10.79 -7.92 32.11
CA GLY A 185 11.91 -6.99 32.14
C GLY A 185 12.18 -6.27 30.81
N TYR A 186 11.24 -6.34 29.87
CA TYR A 186 11.22 -5.54 28.65
C TYR A 186 10.44 -4.25 28.94
N GLU A 187 11.15 -3.12 28.99
CA GLU A 187 10.56 -1.80 29.23
C GLU A 187 10.84 -0.92 28.01
N ASP A 188 9.79 -0.27 27.49
CA ASP A 188 9.87 0.69 26.38
C ASP A 188 10.48 0.14 25.06
N ASN A 189 10.48 -1.19 24.86
CA ASN A 189 10.99 -1.82 23.63
C ASN A 189 10.06 -1.63 22.41
N ILE A 190 8.81 -1.22 22.60
CA ILE A 190 7.84 -1.04 21.52
C ILE A 190 7.26 0.37 21.59
N THR A 191 7.46 1.15 20.53
CA THR A 191 6.93 2.52 20.40
C THR A 191 5.96 2.60 19.24
N ILE A 192 4.84 3.31 19.42
CA ILE A 192 3.77 3.42 18.40
C ILE A 192 3.64 4.87 17.96
N PHE A 193 3.69 5.11 16.65
CA PHE A 193 3.36 6.41 16.06
C PHE A 193 2.21 6.30 15.06
N ARG A 194 1.47 7.40 14.90
CA ARG A 194 0.39 7.53 13.92
C ARG A 194 0.87 8.42 12.79
N ASN A 195 0.87 7.88 11.57
CA ASN A 195 1.32 8.57 10.38
C ASN A 195 0.27 8.46 9.26
N PRO A 196 -0.90 9.13 9.36
CA PRO A 196 -1.95 9.02 8.35
C PRO A 196 -1.59 9.78 7.08
N MET A 197 -1.78 9.16 5.91
CA MET A 197 -1.52 9.81 4.60
C MET A 197 -2.72 10.66 4.17
N LYS A 198 -2.90 11.80 4.84
CA LYS A 198 -4.00 12.74 4.61
C LYS A 198 -3.57 13.92 3.76
N ALA A 199 -4.55 14.72 3.34
CA ALA A 199 -4.28 15.97 2.66
C ALA A 199 -3.67 16.99 3.63
N VAL A 200 -2.56 17.60 3.24
CA VAL A 200 -1.88 18.69 3.96
C VAL A 200 -1.78 19.90 3.04
N TYR A 201 -1.72 21.10 3.60
CA TYR A 201 -1.68 22.32 2.81
C TYR A 201 -0.72 23.38 3.37
N GLU A 202 -0.18 24.19 2.47
CA GLU A 202 0.61 25.38 2.79
C GLU A 202 -0.20 26.64 2.42
N THR A 203 -0.49 27.44 3.45
CA THR A 203 -1.30 28.66 3.30
C THR A 203 -0.62 29.68 2.40
N ALA A 204 0.70 29.77 2.45
CA ALA A 204 1.47 30.76 1.68
C ALA A 204 1.33 30.58 0.15
N ASP A 205 1.08 29.35 -0.29
CA ASP A 205 0.98 29.00 -1.71
C ASP A 205 -0.48 29.04 -2.22
N CYS A 206 -1.47 29.07 -1.32
CA CYS A 206 -2.87 28.98 -1.70
C CYS A 206 -3.43 30.31 -2.24
N VAL A 207 -4.06 30.23 -3.42
CA VAL A 207 -4.70 31.39 -4.09
C VAL A 207 -6.21 31.50 -3.84
N GLY A 208 -6.79 30.59 -3.05
CA GLY A 208 -8.20 30.68 -2.63
C GLY A 208 -9.21 30.39 -3.72
N CYS A 209 -8.88 29.49 -4.65
CA CYS A 209 -9.76 29.14 -5.75
C CYS A 209 -10.91 28.19 -5.34
N GLN A 210 -10.85 27.62 -4.14
CA GLN A 210 -11.88 26.73 -3.53
C GLN A 210 -12.17 25.44 -4.33
N LYS A 211 -11.30 25.06 -5.26
CA LYS A 211 -11.48 23.82 -6.04
C LYS A 211 -11.33 22.56 -5.19
N CYS A 212 -10.50 22.61 -4.14
CA CYS A 212 -10.26 21.50 -3.23
C CYS A 212 -11.53 21.13 -2.44
N GLU A 213 -12.26 22.12 -1.92
CA GLU A 213 -13.59 21.94 -1.32
C GLU A 213 -14.56 21.35 -2.35
N PHE A 214 -14.68 21.97 -3.53
CA PHE A 214 -15.63 21.51 -4.56
C PHE A 214 -15.41 20.07 -5.04
N ILE A 215 -14.15 19.62 -5.12
CA ILE A 215 -13.82 18.29 -5.64
C ILE A 215 -13.78 17.22 -4.55
N CYS A 216 -13.74 17.61 -3.27
CA CYS A 216 -13.63 16.66 -2.17
C CYS A 216 -14.86 15.75 -2.16
N PRO A 217 -14.71 14.44 -2.39
CA PRO A 217 -15.86 13.55 -2.45
C PRO A 217 -16.34 13.11 -1.05
N TYR A 218 -15.65 13.55 0.00
CA TYR A 218 -15.89 13.19 1.40
C TYR A 218 -16.29 14.40 2.26
N ASP A 219 -16.51 15.57 1.65
CA ASP A 219 -16.78 16.83 2.34
C ASP A 219 -15.71 17.27 3.38
N ALA A 220 -14.56 16.59 3.43
CA ALA A 220 -13.46 16.83 4.36
C ALA A 220 -12.68 18.16 4.19
N VAL A 221 -13.08 19.03 3.26
CA VAL A 221 -12.37 20.29 2.99
C VAL A 221 -13.37 21.45 2.95
N GLU A 222 -13.24 22.40 3.87
CA GLU A 222 -14.05 23.61 3.92
C GLU A 222 -13.18 24.83 3.56
N ALA A 223 -13.59 25.65 2.58
CA ALA A 223 -12.83 26.87 2.28
C ALA A 223 -13.16 27.99 3.26
N GLN A 224 -12.13 28.44 4.00
CA GLN A 224 -12.25 29.55 4.94
C GLN A 224 -11.97 30.91 4.28
N ASP A 225 -12.26 31.99 5.02
CA ASP A 225 -11.88 33.35 4.66
C ASP A 225 -10.36 33.46 4.40
N LEU A 226 -9.94 34.40 3.56
CA LEU A 226 -8.53 34.62 3.19
C LEU A 226 -7.86 33.44 2.48
N ALA A 227 -8.61 32.64 1.72
CA ALA A 227 -8.07 31.67 0.79
C ALA A 227 -7.44 30.41 1.43
N THR A 228 -7.75 30.04 2.67
CA THR A 228 -7.22 28.83 3.32
C THR A 228 -8.23 27.69 3.37
N PRO A 229 -7.91 26.47 2.91
CA PRO A 229 -8.73 25.30 3.20
C PRO A 229 -8.57 24.90 4.68
N ASP A 230 -9.66 24.57 5.35
CA ASP A 230 -9.65 23.80 6.59
C ASP A 230 -9.93 22.35 6.23
N ILE A 231 -9.15 21.42 6.78
CA ILE A 231 -9.25 19.99 6.43
C ILE A 231 -9.70 19.25 7.68
N ASP A 232 -10.86 18.60 7.60
CA ASP A 232 -11.27 17.64 8.61
C ASP A 232 -10.45 16.36 8.40
N PHE A 233 -9.57 16.07 9.34
CA PHE A 233 -8.73 14.88 9.24
C PHE A 233 -9.59 13.62 9.37
N ASP A 234 -10.65 13.61 10.16
CA ASP A 234 -11.45 12.42 10.42
C ASP A 234 -12.25 12.01 9.17
N GLU A 235 -12.62 12.96 8.32
CA GLU A 235 -13.29 12.70 7.03
C GLU A 235 -12.30 12.56 5.84
N CYS A 236 -11.04 12.96 6.00
CA CYS A 236 -10.07 12.92 4.91
C CYS A 236 -9.56 11.50 4.64
N GLU A 237 -10.04 10.90 3.55
CA GLU A 237 -9.62 9.57 3.08
C GLU A 237 -8.31 9.56 2.26
N GLY A 238 -7.62 10.70 2.12
CA GLY A 238 -6.30 10.75 1.44
C GLY A 238 -6.34 10.41 -0.06
N CYS A 239 -7.48 10.63 -0.73
CA CYS A 239 -7.71 10.16 -2.11
C CYS A 239 -6.94 10.91 -3.22
N GLY A 240 -6.41 12.10 -2.92
CA GLY A 240 -5.69 12.93 -3.90
C GLY A 240 -6.56 13.71 -4.88
N ALA A 241 -7.89 13.70 -4.74
CA ALA A 241 -8.78 14.47 -5.63
C ALA A 241 -8.49 15.98 -5.58
N CYS A 242 -8.20 16.51 -4.38
CA CYS A 242 -7.87 17.91 -4.17
C CYS A 242 -6.48 18.29 -4.71
N SER A 243 -5.49 17.39 -4.62
CA SER A 243 -4.11 17.67 -5.02
C SER A 243 -3.99 17.85 -6.53
N ILE A 244 -4.67 17.03 -7.35
CA ILE A 244 -4.63 17.14 -8.81
C ILE A 244 -5.22 18.46 -9.32
N LEU A 245 -6.18 19.06 -8.61
CA LEU A 245 -6.80 20.33 -9.05
C LEU A 245 -6.02 21.58 -8.64
N CYS A 246 -5.08 21.46 -7.71
CA CYS A 246 -4.35 22.59 -7.17
C CYS A 246 -3.19 22.99 -8.09
N SER A 247 -3.38 24.03 -8.89
CA SER A 247 -2.36 24.53 -9.81
C SER A 247 -1.12 25.09 -9.13
N GLU A 248 -1.22 25.44 -7.86
CA GLU A 248 -0.12 25.99 -7.06
C GLU A 248 0.53 24.93 -6.17
N PHE A 249 0.07 23.67 -6.23
CA PHE A 249 0.50 22.59 -5.34
C PHE A 249 0.41 22.93 -3.84
N ALA A 250 -0.47 23.87 -3.49
CA ALA A 250 -0.66 24.33 -2.11
C ALA A 250 -1.36 23.30 -1.21
N ILE A 251 -2.05 22.30 -1.79
CA ILE A 251 -2.64 21.17 -1.07
C ILE A 251 -2.17 19.89 -1.74
N GLN A 252 -1.62 18.96 -0.96
CA GLN A 252 -1.00 17.73 -1.44
C GLN A 252 -1.34 16.57 -0.50
N ILE A 253 -1.14 15.34 -0.95
CA ILE A 253 -1.28 14.16 -0.09
C ILE A 253 0.07 13.85 0.51
N GLU A 254 0.12 13.73 1.83
CA GLU A 254 1.36 13.45 2.54
C GLU A 254 2.01 12.16 2.02
N GLY A 255 3.27 12.27 1.59
CA GLY A 255 4.04 11.18 1.01
C GLY A 255 3.83 10.96 -0.48
N HIS A 256 2.82 11.59 -1.09
CA HIS A 256 2.58 11.57 -2.53
C HIS A 256 2.55 12.99 -3.10
N GLU A 257 3.42 13.85 -2.57
CA GLU A 257 3.62 15.19 -3.10
C GLU A 257 4.06 15.16 -4.56
N HIS A 258 3.68 16.18 -5.33
CA HIS A 258 3.97 16.25 -6.76
C HIS A 258 5.47 16.09 -7.03
N ASP A 259 6.31 16.82 -6.30
CA ASP A 259 7.77 16.80 -6.51
C ASP A 259 8.40 15.47 -6.08
N VAL A 260 7.83 14.79 -5.09
CA VAL A 260 8.29 13.47 -4.63
C VAL A 260 8.01 12.43 -5.71
N VAL A 261 6.78 12.38 -6.24
CA VAL A 261 6.40 11.46 -7.32
C VAL A 261 7.19 11.78 -8.59
N TYR A 262 7.32 13.06 -8.94
CA TYR A 262 8.07 13.49 -10.12
C TYR A 262 9.55 13.11 -10.03
N SER A 263 10.20 13.29 -8.87
CA SER A 263 11.61 12.92 -8.67
C SER A 263 11.84 11.43 -8.88
N LYS A 264 10.94 10.56 -8.40
CA LYS A 264 11.01 9.12 -8.64
C LYS A 264 10.81 8.75 -10.11
N LEU A 265 9.86 9.42 -10.77
CA LEU A 265 9.66 9.22 -12.20
C LEU A 265 10.94 9.55 -12.98
N GLN A 266 11.61 10.67 -12.68
CA GLN A 266 12.88 11.02 -13.31
C GLN A 266 13.99 10.00 -13.02
N GLU A 267 14.10 9.52 -11.78
CA GLU A 267 15.06 8.47 -11.41
C GLU A 267 14.86 7.19 -12.25
N TYR A 268 13.61 6.78 -12.45
CA TYR A 268 13.29 5.57 -13.21
C TYR A 268 13.55 5.77 -14.71
N LYS A 269 13.22 6.94 -15.26
CA LYS A 269 13.57 7.31 -16.64
C LYS A 269 15.07 7.22 -16.88
N GLU A 270 15.88 7.79 -16.00
CA GLU A 270 17.34 7.72 -16.12
C GLU A 270 17.89 6.28 -16.07
N LYS A 271 17.31 5.43 -15.21
CA LYS A 271 17.70 4.02 -15.10
C LYS A 271 17.40 3.26 -16.38
N VAL A 272 16.22 3.50 -16.96
CA VAL A 272 15.78 2.87 -18.21
C VAL A 272 16.61 3.32 -19.39
N GLU A 273 16.90 4.63 -19.51
CA GLU A 273 17.75 5.15 -20.60
C GLU A 273 19.19 4.61 -20.56
N LYS A 274 19.72 4.32 -19.36
CA LYS A 274 21.05 3.72 -19.18
C LYS A 274 21.04 2.21 -19.42
N ALA A 275 19.89 1.56 -19.26
CA ALA A 275 19.73 0.15 -19.55
C ALA A 275 19.52 -0.04 -21.06
N GLU A 276 20.52 -0.53 -21.79
CA GLU A 276 20.34 -1.01 -23.16
C GLU A 276 19.46 -2.27 -23.14
N SER A 277 18.14 -2.10 -23.04
CA SER A 277 17.15 -3.17 -23.04
C SER A 277 16.68 -3.45 -24.47
N GLU A 278 16.82 -4.70 -24.92
CA GLU A 278 16.17 -5.19 -26.15
C GLU A 278 14.66 -5.42 -25.96
N LYS A 279 14.14 -5.24 -24.74
CA LYS A 279 12.72 -5.44 -24.37
C LYS A 279 12.03 -4.10 -24.15
N ASN A 280 10.76 -4.03 -24.53
CA ASN A 280 9.86 -2.91 -24.23
C ASN A 280 9.86 -2.57 -22.75
N THR A 281 10.00 -1.29 -22.46
CA THR A 281 10.04 -0.71 -21.13
C THR A 281 8.64 -0.25 -20.73
N VAL A 282 8.18 -0.62 -19.54
CA VAL A 282 6.84 -0.27 -19.06
C VAL A 282 6.91 0.39 -17.69
N LEU A 283 6.18 1.48 -17.51
CA LEU A 283 5.93 2.07 -16.20
C LEU A 283 4.51 1.74 -15.76
N VAL A 284 4.35 1.22 -14.55
CA VAL A 284 3.03 0.97 -13.95
C VAL A 284 2.78 1.95 -12.81
N PHE A 285 1.76 2.80 -12.91
CA PHE A 285 1.22 3.49 -11.74
C PHE A 285 0.29 2.53 -11.00
N CYS A 286 0.61 2.18 -9.76
CA CYS A 286 -0.14 1.19 -9.00
C CYS A 286 -0.80 1.84 -7.78
N CYS A 287 -2.13 1.76 -7.70
CA CYS A 287 -2.86 2.09 -6.49
C CYS A 287 -2.31 1.25 -5.33
N GLN A 288 -1.95 1.90 -4.21
CA GLN A 288 -1.36 1.25 -3.03
C GLN A 288 -2.16 0.04 -2.49
N TRP A 289 -3.46 -0.03 -2.81
CA TRP A 289 -4.40 -1.06 -2.36
C TRP A 289 -4.73 -2.13 -3.39
N ALA A 290 -4.30 -1.98 -4.64
CA ALA A 290 -4.72 -2.87 -5.74
C ALA A 290 -3.86 -4.14 -5.83
N ASP A 291 -2.55 -4.04 -5.61
CA ASP A 291 -1.65 -5.19 -5.68
C ASP A 291 -0.55 -5.09 -4.61
N PHE A 292 -0.57 -6.02 -3.66
CA PHE A 292 0.39 -5.98 -2.57
C PHE A 292 1.75 -6.54 -2.96
N LEU A 293 1.73 -7.69 -3.64
CA LEU A 293 2.92 -8.48 -3.92
C LEU A 293 3.94 -7.72 -4.77
N ASN A 294 3.49 -7.06 -5.84
CA ASN A 294 4.36 -6.35 -6.76
C ASN A 294 4.88 -5.04 -6.17
N LEU A 295 4.06 -4.35 -5.36
CA LEU A 295 4.50 -3.14 -4.68
C LEU A 295 5.60 -3.45 -3.65
N ASP A 296 5.42 -4.46 -2.80
CA ASP A 296 6.39 -4.75 -1.72
C ASP A 296 7.65 -5.48 -2.22
N ASN A 297 7.58 -6.13 -3.39
CA ASN A 297 8.75 -6.75 -4.02
C ASN A 297 9.48 -5.85 -5.02
N ALA A 298 9.05 -4.60 -5.20
CA ALA A 298 9.71 -3.68 -6.12
C ALA A 298 11.10 -3.31 -5.60
N GLU A 299 12.16 -3.80 -6.26
CA GLU A 299 13.53 -3.47 -5.89
C GLU A 299 13.95 -2.17 -6.59
N SER A 300 14.24 -1.13 -5.79
CA SER A 300 14.61 0.20 -6.33
C SER A 300 13.60 0.76 -7.35
N GLY A 301 12.32 0.40 -7.19
CA GLY A 301 11.23 0.80 -8.07
C GLY A 301 10.94 -0.13 -9.25
N PHE A 302 11.64 -1.26 -9.38
CA PHE A 302 11.49 -2.19 -10.50
C PHE A 302 11.02 -3.55 -10.01
N ILE A 303 9.99 -4.09 -10.66
CA ILE A 303 9.48 -5.45 -10.41
C ILE A 303 10.08 -6.47 -11.38
N ARG A 304 10.60 -5.99 -12.51
CA ARG A 304 11.36 -6.72 -13.53
C ARG A 304 12.37 -5.75 -14.14
N ASP A 305 13.42 -6.25 -14.80
CA ASP A 305 14.46 -5.41 -15.40
C ASP A 305 13.93 -4.30 -16.34
N ASN A 306 12.78 -4.53 -16.99
CA ASN A 306 12.16 -3.61 -17.95
C ASN A 306 10.80 -3.04 -17.45
N VAL A 307 10.44 -3.25 -16.18
CA VAL A 307 9.14 -2.81 -15.65
C VAL A 307 9.32 -2.08 -14.33
N ALA A 308 9.10 -0.76 -14.38
CA ALA A 308 9.09 0.11 -13.23
C ALA A 308 7.68 0.25 -12.64
N VAL A 309 7.58 0.46 -11.34
CA VAL A 309 6.30 0.70 -10.64
C VAL A 309 6.40 1.95 -9.77
N VAL A 310 5.40 2.81 -9.86
CA VAL A 310 5.21 3.99 -9.00
C VAL A 310 3.94 3.78 -8.20
N GLU A 311 4.07 3.74 -6.88
CA GLU A 311 2.93 3.71 -5.98
C GLU A 311 2.21 5.07 -5.97
N ILE A 312 0.89 5.04 -6.11
CA ILE A 312 0.01 6.20 -5.98
C ILE A 312 -1.01 5.95 -4.85
N PRO A 313 -1.48 7.00 -4.16
CA PRO A 313 -2.36 6.82 -3.01
C PRO A 313 -3.71 6.23 -3.41
N CYS A 314 -4.18 6.60 -4.60
CA CYS A 314 -5.42 6.12 -5.20
C CYS A 314 -5.38 6.45 -6.69
N PHE A 315 -6.11 5.69 -7.51
CA PHE A 315 -6.28 6.04 -8.92
C PHE A 315 -6.94 7.42 -9.10
N THR A 316 -7.80 7.82 -8.15
CA THR A 316 -8.36 9.18 -8.06
C THR A 316 -7.30 10.26 -8.02
N GLY A 317 -6.16 9.98 -7.37
CA GLY A 317 -5.03 10.88 -7.16
C GLY A 317 -3.95 10.83 -8.25
N LEU A 318 -4.13 10.06 -9.32
CA LEU A 318 -3.19 10.05 -10.44
C LEU A 318 -3.31 11.34 -11.27
N ASP A 319 -2.24 12.14 -11.26
CA ASP A 319 -2.12 13.28 -12.16
C ASP A 319 -1.87 12.80 -13.61
N PRO A 320 -2.75 13.13 -14.58
CA PRO A 320 -2.57 12.75 -15.99
C PRO A 320 -1.25 13.25 -16.62
N THR A 321 -0.66 14.31 -16.07
CA THR A 321 0.62 14.84 -16.55
C THR A 321 1.77 13.87 -16.33
N PHE A 322 1.76 13.09 -15.24
CA PHE A 322 2.77 12.05 -15.00
C PHE A 322 2.71 10.93 -16.04
N VAL A 323 1.51 10.58 -16.53
CA VAL A 323 1.36 9.57 -17.60
C VAL A 323 1.96 10.09 -18.92
N ILE A 324 1.66 11.35 -19.27
CA ILE A 324 2.19 11.97 -20.49
C ILE A 324 3.72 12.08 -20.40
N ASP A 325 4.24 12.56 -19.26
CA ASP A 325 5.68 12.66 -19.01
C ASP A 325 6.35 11.28 -19.09
N ALA A 326 5.78 10.24 -18.48
CA ALA A 326 6.31 8.88 -18.53
C ALA A 326 6.42 8.32 -19.96
N LEU A 327 5.43 8.60 -20.82
CA LEU A 327 5.42 8.14 -22.22
C LEU A 327 6.55 8.75 -23.09
N GLU A 328 7.27 9.77 -22.61
CA GLU A 328 8.45 10.28 -23.30
C GLU A 328 9.64 9.32 -23.25
N SER A 329 9.75 8.48 -22.20
CA SER A 329 10.89 7.57 -21.98
C SER A 329 10.52 6.09 -21.93
N PHE A 330 9.28 5.74 -21.58
CA PHE A 330 8.82 4.35 -21.47
C PHE A 330 7.98 3.94 -22.68
N ASP A 331 8.20 2.76 -23.25
CA ASP A 331 7.46 2.25 -24.41
C ASP A 331 5.96 2.08 -24.15
N GLY A 332 5.57 1.82 -22.90
CA GLY A 332 4.18 1.88 -22.47
C GLY A 332 4.00 2.29 -21.02
N VAL A 333 2.81 2.79 -20.70
CA VAL A 333 2.41 3.14 -19.34
C VAL A 333 1.11 2.41 -18.99
N MET A 334 1.10 1.73 -17.85
CA MET A 334 -0.10 1.10 -17.32
C MET A 334 -0.56 1.77 -16.03
N VAL A 335 -1.85 1.62 -15.72
CA VAL A 335 -2.38 1.94 -14.38
C VAL A 335 -3.11 0.74 -13.81
N ALA A 336 -2.61 0.25 -12.67
CA ALA A 336 -3.23 -0.83 -11.90
C ALA A 336 -4.10 -0.23 -10.79
N HIS A 337 -5.39 -0.57 -10.77
CA HIS A 337 -6.35 -0.03 -9.81
C HIS A 337 -7.32 -1.11 -9.29
N CYS A 338 -8.01 -0.80 -8.19
CA CYS A 338 -9.04 -1.68 -7.62
C CYS A 338 -10.26 -1.78 -8.55
N SER A 339 -11.01 -2.87 -8.41
CA SER A 339 -12.35 -3.02 -8.98
C SER A 339 -13.37 -2.13 -8.25
N ASP A 340 -14.60 -2.06 -8.77
CA ASP A 340 -15.73 -1.41 -8.09
C ASP A 340 -15.95 -1.99 -6.68
N GLU A 341 -15.85 -3.31 -6.54
CA GLU A 341 -16.15 -4.05 -5.32
C GLU A 341 -15.05 -3.91 -4.25
N ASP A 342 -13.81 -3.69 -4.67
CA ASP A 342 -12.65 -3.56 -3.76
C ASP A 342 -12.33 -2.11 -3.38
N CYS A 343 -12.80 -1.14 -4.15
CA CYS A 343 -12.41 0.24 -3.94
C CYS A 343 -13.10 0.84 -2.72
N ARG A 344 -12.47 0.86 -1.54
CA ARG A 344 -13.02 1.58 -0.37
C ARG A 344 -12.93 3.11 -0.45
N GLN A 345 -12.55 3.67 -1.60
CA GLN A 345 -12.61 5.11 -1.87
C GLN A 345 -13.68 5.40 -2.95
N GLU A 346 -14.85 4.77 -2.79
CA GLU A 346 -15.92 4.70 -3.78
C GLU A 346 -16.32 6.08 -4.31
N GLU A 347 -16.43 7.07 -3.43
CA GLU A 347 -16.85 8.42 -3.80
C GLU A 347 -15.83 9.13 -4.72
N GLY A 348 -14.54 8.81 -4.58
CA GLY A 348 -13.48 9.29 -5.47
C GLY A 348 -13.47 8.64 -6.86
N ARG A 349 -14.02 7.43 -7.00
CA ARG A 349 -13.89 6.63 -8.23
C ARG A 349 -14.43 7.32 -9.48
N LYS A 350 -15.57 8.00 -9.35
CA LYS A 350 -16.17 8.77 -10.46
C LYS A 350 -15.22 9.85 -11.01
N ILE A 351 -14.35 10.40 -10.15
CA ILE A 351 -13.34 11.37 -10.55
C ILE A 351 -12.23 10.66 -11.34
N ALA A 352 -11.76 9.51 -10.86
CA ALA A 352 -10.76 8.69 -11.54
C ALA A 352 -11.22 8.26 -12.94
N ASP A 353 -12.44 7.72 -13.06
CA ASP A 353 -13.01 7.27 -14.35
C ASP A 353 -13.12 8.43 -15.35
N ARG A 354 -13.57 9.59 -14.88
CA ARG A 354 -13.67 10.79 -15.71
C ARG A 354 -12.29 11.24 -16.18
N ASN A 355 -11.31 11.28 -15.29
CA ASN A 355 -9.94 11.70 -15.62
C ASN A 355 -9.29 10.72 -16.59
N SER A 356 -9.47 9.41 -16.38
CA SER A 356 -9.00 8.34 -17.28
C SER A 356 -9.60 8.47 -18.69
N LEU A 357 -10.91 8.71 -18.79
CA LEU A 357 -11.57 8.92 -20.08
C LEU A 357 -11.03 10.16 -20.82
N ILE A 358 -10.77 11.26 -20.09
CA ILE A 358 -10.19 12.48 -20.66
C ILE A 358 -8.75 12.24 -21.11
N LEU A 359 -7.95 11.55 -20.28
CA LEU A 359 -6.57 11.18 -20.59
C LEU A 359 -6.52 10.33 -21.86
N LYS A 360 -7.33 9.26 -21.95
CA LYS A 360 -7.36 8.37 -23.11
C LYS A 360 -7.68 9.14 -24.41
N ARG A 361 -8.69 10.01 -24.40
CA ARG A 361 -9.01 10.90 -25.54
C ARG A 361 -7.89 11.88 -25.89
N THR A 362 -7.11 12.29 -24.90
CA THR A 362 -5.96 13.17 -25.11
C THR A 362 -4.82 12.39 -25.76
N LEU A 363 -4.54 11.19 -25.29
CA LEU A 363 -3.54 10.29 -25.89
C LEU A 363 -3.90 9.87 -27.32
N GLU A 364 -5.17 9.60 -27.62
CA GLU A 364 -5.66 9.35 -28.99
C GLU A 364 -5.32 10.50 -29.94
N ARG A 365 -5.42 11.75 -29.47
CA ARG A 365 -5.07 12.93 -30.28
C ARG A 365 -3.57 13.11 -30.47
N LEU A 366 -2.78 12.58 -29.55
CA LEU A 366 -1.32 12.59 -29.60
C LEU A 366 -0.76 11.35 -30.35
N GLY A 367 -1.61 10.37 -30.68
CA GLY A 367 -1.20 9.10 -31.28
C GLY A 367 -0.45 8.20 -30.30
N LEU A 368 -0.80 8.27 -29.01
CA LEU A 368 -0.15 7.55 -27.91
C LEU A 368 -1.10 6.60 -27.17
N ASP A 369 -2.34 6.45 -27.64
CA ASP A 369 -3.37 5.64 -26.98
C ASP A 369 -3.05 4.14 -26.92
N GLU A 370 -2.34 3.61 -27.91
CA GLU A 370 -1.87 2.21 -27.91
C GLU A 370 -0.77 1.93 -26.87
N ARG A 371 -0.11 2.99 -26.38
CA ARG A 371 0.95 2.92 -25.37
C ARG A 371 0.42 3.10 -23.94
N PHE A 372 -0.90 3.16 -23.75
CA PHE A 372 -1.52 3.36 -22.45
C PHE A 372 -2.68 2.40 -22.18
N GLU A 373 -2.65 1.71 -21.04
CA GLU A 373 -3.72 0.80 -20.61
C GLU A 373 -4.00 0.93 -19.12
N THR A 374 -5.27 0.79 -18.72
CA THR A 374 -5.67 0.70 -17.31
C THR A 374 -6.29 -0.67 -17.08
N PHE A 375 -6.02 -1.29 -15.94
CA PHE A 375 -6.57 -2.60 -15.61
C PHE A 375 -6.93 -2.72 -14.13
N GLU A 376 -7.93 -3.54 -13.87
CA GLU A 376 -8.35 -3.90 -12.52
C GLU A 376 -7.55 -5.08 -12.01
N THR A 377 -7.17 -5.02 -10.74
CA THR A 377 -6.53 -6.12 -10.03
C THR A 377 -6.89 -6.06 -8.54
N SER A 378 -6.72 -7.19 -7.86
CA SER A 378 -7.01 -7.35 -6.45
C SER A 378 -5.88 -8.13 -5.78
N PRO A 379 -5.52 -7.85 -4.52
CA PRO A 379 -4.55 -8.65 -3.79
C PRO A 379 -4.95 -10.13 -3.65
N ARG A 380 -6.24 -10.43 -3.84
CA ARG A 380 -6.77 -11.80 -3.83
C ARG A 380 -6.44 -12.61 -5.07
N GLU A 381 -6.19 -11.95 -6.19
CA GLU A 381 -6.07 -12.59 -7.49
C GLU A 381 -4.58 -12.75 -7.85
N ALA A 382 -3.96 -13.75 -7.24
CA ALA A 382 -2.55 -14.04 -7.47
C ALA A 382 -2.24 -14.19 -8.97
N GLY A 383 -1.30 -13.37 -9.48
CA GLY A 383 -0.84 -13.42 -10.86
C GLY A 383 -1.66 -12.62 -11.88
N ARG A 384 -2.81 -12.02 -11.51
CA ARG A 384 -3.58 -11.18 -12.46
C ARG A 384 -2.77 -10.00 -12.96
N PHE A 385 -2.06 -9.31 -12.06
CA PHE A 385 -1.17 -8.20 -12.42
C PHE A 385 -0.12 -8.63 -13.45
N ASP A 386 0.56 -9.76 -13.21
CA ASP A 386 1.57 -10.27 -14.13
C ASP A 386 0.97 -10.66 -15.49
N SER A 387 -0.21 -11.28 -15.49
CA SER A 387 -0.93 -11.65 -16.72
C SER A 387 -1.32 -10.43 -17.56
N GLU A 388 -1.87 -9.39 -16.94
CA GLU A 388 -2.23 -8.14 -17.65
C GLU A 388 -0.99 -7.41 -18.18
N LEU A 389 0.08 -7.37 -17.38
CA LEU A 389 1.37 -6.81 -17.79
C LEU A 389 1.97 -7.56 -19.00
N ASP A 390 1.99 -8.89 -18.97
CA ASP A 390 2.51 -9.72 -20.07
C ASP A 390 1.69 -9.56 -21.35
N SER A 391 0.37 -9.47 -21.21
CA SER A 391 -0.55 -9.16 -22.30
C SER A 391 -0.23 -7.81 -22.93
N PHE A 392 -0.04 -6.77 -22.12
CA PHE A 392 0.28 -5.42 -22.62
C PHE A 392 1.65 -5.33 -23.29
N ILE A 393 2.70 -5.90 -22.70
CA ILE A 393 4.05 -5.95 -23.30
C ILE A 393 4.01 -6.65 -24.67
N SER A 394 3.20 -7.70 -24.80
CA SER A 394 3.01 -8.43 -26.07
C SER A 394 2.32 -7.57 -27.14
N LYS A 395 1.34 -6.74 -26.75
CA LYS A 395 0.68 -5.77 -27.65
C LYS A 395 1.69 -4.73 -28.17
N LEU A 396 2.50 -4.14 -27.29
CA LEU A 396 3.53 -3.17 -27.67
C LEU A 396 4.52 -3.75 -28.70
N SER A 397 4.97 -4.99 -28.48
CA SER A 397 5.91 -5.69 -29.36
C SER A 397 5.32 -5.97 -30.76
N SER A 398 4.00 -6.07 -30.87
CA SER A 398 3.31 -6.35 -32.13
C SER A 398 3.18 -5.11 -33.01
N ASN A 399 3.22 -3.91 -32.42
CA ASN A 399 3.00 -2.63 -33.12
C ASN A 399 4.30 -2.00 -33.65
N GLU A 400 5.47 -2.47 -33.24
CA GLU A 400 6.77 -2.02 -33.80
C GLU A 400 7.09 -2.61 -35.19
N GLY A 401 6.25 -3.53 -35.69
CA GLY A 401 6.49 -4.30 -36.91
C GLY A 401 5.80 -3.82 -38.20
N ASP A 402 5.00 -2.74 -38.16
CA ASP A 402 4.19 -2.25 -39.30
C ASP A 402 4.66 -0.89 -39.89
#